data_AF-A0A2I0L903-F1
#
_entry.id   AF-A0A2I0L903-F1
#
_cell.length_a   1.000
_cell.length_b   1.000
_cell.length_c   1.000
_cell.angle_alpha   90.00
_cell.angle_beta   90.00
_cell.angle_gamma   90.00
#
_symmetry.space_group_name_H-M   'P 1'
#
loop_
_entity.id
_entity.type
_entity.pdbx_description
1 polymer ?
#
loop_
_entity_poly.entity_id
_entity_poly.type
_entity_poly.pdbx_seq_one_letter_code
_entity_poly.pdbx_strand_id
1 'polypeptide(L)'
;MNFNSRAASLLELRQKGAYLLVATDLAARGIDLPETTHIYNFDLPRTAVDYLHRAGRTGRKPFSDKKCSVTSIITSEERFVLKKYENELMFDCEELFL
;
A
#
# COMPACT_ATOMS: atom_id res chain seq x y z
N MET A 1 7.73 12.61 -15.67
CA MET A 1 6.85 13.38 -14.75
C MET A 1 7.73 14.24 -13.86
N ASN A 2 7.61 15.57 -13.91
CA ASN A 2 8.50 16.52 -13.21
C ASN A 2 8.29 16.46 -11.68
N PHE A 3 9.37 16.56 -10.89
CA PHE A 3 9.36 16.38 -9.43
C PHE A 3 8.53 17.44 -8.71
N ASN A 4 8.59 18.70 -9.17
CA ASN A 4 7.83 19.83 -8.58
C ASN A 4 6.32 19.70 -8.80
N SER A 5 5.90 19.12 -9.93
CA SER A 5 4.48 18.89 -10.24
C SER A 5 3.83 17.89 -9.28
N ARG A 6 4.61 16.94 -8.74
CA ARG A 6 4.13 15.89 -7.83
C ARG A 6 3.76 16.45 -6.45
N ALA A 7 4.59 17.34 -5.90
CA ALA A 7 4.37 17.95 -4.59
C ALA A 7 3.13 18.87 -4.58
N ALA A 8 2.96 19.68 -5.64
CA ALA A 8 1.77 20.53 -5.80
C ALA A 8 0.48 19.68 -5.91
N SER A 9 0.51 18.61 -6.70
CA SER A 9 -0.63 17.69 -6.85
C SER A 9 -0.99 17.01 -5.53
N LEU A 10 0.00 16.61 -4.72
CA LEU A 10 -0.22 16.00 -3.40
C LEU A 10 -0.92 16.96 -2.42
N LEU A 11 -0.57 18.23 -2.46
CA LEU A 11 -1.15 19.26 -1.59
C LEU A 11 -2.61 19.55 -1.97
N GLU A 12 -2.91 19.61 -3.27
CA GLU A 12 -4.28 19.73 -3.78
C GLU A 12 -5.12 18.48 -3.47
N LEU A 13 -4.55 17.28 -3.58
CA LEU A 13 -5.25 16.03 -3.25
C LEU A 13 -5.64 15.97 -1.77
N ARG A 14 -4.77 16.44 -0.87
CA ARG A 14 -5.09 16.53 0.57
C ARG A 14 -6.26 17.47 0.86
N GLN A 15 -6.41 18.55 0.09
CA GLN A 15 -7.51 19.51 0.29
C GLN A 15 -8.87 18.99 -0.19
N LYS A 16 -8.91 18.00 -1.09
CA LYS A 16 -10.15 17.47 -1.70
C LYS A 16 -10.83 16.34 -0.92
N GLY A 17 -10.33 15.97 0.26
CA GLY A 17 -10.92 14.91 1.09
C GLY A 17 -10.32 13.53 0.81
N ALA A 18 -11.13 12.57 0.34
CA ALA A 18 -10.66 11.23 0.00
C ALA A 18 -9.97 11.22 -1.38
N TYR A 19 -8.80 10.60 -1.48
CA TYR A 19 -8.05 10.49 -2.73
C TYR A 19 -7.51 9.07 -2.93
N LEU A 20 -7.42 8.66 -4.19
CA LEU A 20 -6.79 7.41 -4.62
C LEU A 20 -5.50 7.75 -5.37
N LEU A 21 -4.38 7.18 -4.94
CA LEU A 21 -3.09 7.30 -5.61
C LEU A 21 -2.71 5.96 -6.23
N VAL A 22 -2.46 5.96 -7.53
CA VAL A 22 -1.89 4.81 -8.25
C VAL A 22 -0.43 5.11 -8.57
N ALA A 23 0.48 4.27 -8.10
CA ALA A 23 1.91 4.46 -8.27
C ALA A 23 2.66 3.13 -8.28
N THR A 24 3.82 3.10 -8.95
CA THR A 24 4.83 2.04 -8.80
C THR A 24 5.72 2.33 -7.59
N ASP A 25 6.47 1.33 -7.11
CA ASP A 25 7.40 1.51 -5.97
C ASP A 25 8.41 2.65 -6.21
N LEU A 26 8.87 2.79 -7.46
CA LEU A 26 9.79 3.87 -7.82
C LEU A 26 9.11 5.24 -7.75
N ALA A 27 7.89 5.36 -8.27
CA ALA A 27 7.13 6.61 -8.28
C ALA A 27 6.65 7.02 -6.88
N ALA A 28 6.40 6.04 -6.00
CA ALA A 28 5.96 6.26 -4.63
C ALA A 28 7.08 6.73 -3.68
N ARG A 29 8.36 6.63 -4.09
CA ARG A 29 9.48 7.12 -3.27
C ARG A 29 9.40 8.64 -3.08
N GLY A 30 9.55 9.06 -1.82
CA GLY A 30 9.43 10.47 -1.43
C GLY A 30 8.00 10.99 -1.33
N ILE A 31 7.00 10.14 -1.61
CA ILE A 31 5.60 10.44 -1.28
C ILE A 31 5.37 10.06 0.18
N ASP A 32 5.08 11.06 1.01
CA ASP A 32 4.70 10.85 2.41
C ASP A 32 3.23 11.21 2.64
N LEU A 33 2.43 10.18 2.95
CA LEU A 33 1.00 10.24 3.17
C LEU A 33 0.67 9.53 4.50
N PRO A 34 0.88 10.19 5.65
CA PRO A 34 0.77 9.55 6.96
C PRO A 34 -0.66 9.10 7.31
N GLU A 35 -1.68 9.71 6.70
CA GLU A 35 -3.10 9.40 6.89
C GLU A 35 -3.60 8.20 6.04
N THR A 36 -2.70 7.51 5.33
CA THR A 36 -3.09 6.40 4.46
C THR A 36 -3.67 5.27 5.31
N THR A 37 -4.90 4.85 5.02
CA THR A 37 -5.62 3.78 5.75
C THR A 37 -5.75 2.49 4.96
N HIS A 38 -5.63 2.55 3.64
CA HIS A 38 -5.84 1.40 2.75
C HIS A 38 -4.68 1.33 1.77
N ILE A 39 -4.12 0.13 1.63
CA ILE A 39 -3.13 -0.20 0.61
C ILE A 39 -3.70 -1.31 -0.26
N TYR A 40 -3.70 -1.08 -1.57
CA TYR A 40 -4.12 -2.07 -2.56
C TYR A 40 -2.92 -2.48 -3.40
N ASN A 41 -2.48 -3.72 -3.27
CA ASN A 41 -1.50 -4.30 -4.19
C ASN A 41 -2.27 -4.82 -5.41
N PHE A 42 -2.21 -4.07 -6.51
CA PHE A 42 -2.79 -4.51 -7.77
C PHE A 42 -2.04 -5.73 -8.33
N ASP A 43 -0.71 -5.66 -8.32
CA ASP A 43 0.17 -6.81 -8.53
C ASP A 43 0.81 -7.18 -7.19
N LEU A 44 0.92 -8.49 -6.94
CA LEU A 44 1.63 -8.98 -5.77
C LEU A 44 3.10 -8.48 -5.80
N PRO A 45 3.62 -7.90 -4.69
CA PRO A 45 5.02 -7.51 -4.61
C PRO A 45 5.95 -8.68 -4.89
N ARG A 46 7.15 -8.41 -5.42
CA ARG A 46 8.10 -9.47 -5.82
C ARG A 46 8.75 -10.18 -4.63
N THR A 47 8.83 -9.50 -3.49
CA THR A 47 9.47 -10.01 -2.27
C THR A 47 8.62 -9.67 -1.04
N ALA A 48 8.79 -10.46 0.04
CA ALA A 48 8.17 -10.15 1.32
C ALA A 48 8.61 -8.79 1.86
N VAL A 49 9.87 -8.40 1.64
CA VAL A 49 10.40 -7.10 2.05
C VAL A 49 9.68 -5.95 1.32
N ASP A 50 9.43 -6.10 0.02
CA ASP A 50 8.66 -5.11 -0.75
C ASP A 50 7.20 -5.04 -0.27
N TYR A 51 6.60 -6.20 0.05
CA TYR A 51 5.28 -6.27 0.65
C TYR A 51 5.23 -5.49 1.97
N LEU A 52 6.20 -5.72 2.86
CA LEU A 52 6.33 -5.02 4.14
C LEU A 52 6.50 -3.50 3.93
N HIS A 53 7.31 -3.07 2.97
CA HIS A 53 7.51 -1.66 2.67
C HIS A 53 6.27 -0.95 2.12
N ARG A 54 5.42 -1.67 1.37
CA ARG A 54 4.12 -1.16 0.91
C ARG A 54 3.10 -1.14 2.04
N ALA A 55 2.98 -2.23 2.80
CA ALA A 55 2.10 -2.32 3.96
C ALA A 55 2.42 -1.25 5.03
N GLY A 56 3.71 -0.98 5.26
CA GLY A 56 4.17 0.05 6.20
C GLY A 56 3.84 1.50 5.80
N ARG A 57 3.18 1.72 4.65
CA ARG A 57 2.63 3.03 4.28
C ARG A 57 1.35 3.37 5.03
N THR A 58 0.68 2.39 5.64
CA THR A 58 -0.48 2.58 6.51
C THR A 58 -0.14 2.27 7.97
N GLY A 59 -1.07 2.49 8.90
CA GLY A 59 -0.90 2.15 10.31
C GLY A 59 0.15 2.97 11.07
N ARG A 60 0.57 4.13 10.53
CA ARG A 60 1.59 4.99 11.16
C ARG A 60 1.00 5.78 12.32
N LYS A 61 1.18 5.30 13.54
CA LYS A 61 0.91 6.08 14.76
C LYS A 61 1.95 7.21 14.96
N PRO A 62 1.59 8.35 15.56
CA PRO A 62 0.27 8.74 16.09
C PRO A 62 -0.64 9.39 15.03
N PHE A 63 -0.27 9.35 13.75
CA PHE A 63 -0.92 10.15 12.71
C PHE A 63 -2.37 9.68 12.43
N SER A 64 -2.65 8.40 12.57
CA SER A 64 -4.00 7.87 12.36
C SER A 64 -4.33 6.74 13.35
N ASP A 65 -5.48 6.87 14.02
CA ASP A 65 -6.09 5.82 14.86
C ASP A 65 -7.14 5.00 14.10
N LYS A 66 -7.30 5.24 12.79
CA LYS A 66 -8.27 4.53 11.96
C LYS A 66 -7.82 3.08 11.74
N LYS A 67 -8.80 2.19 11.59
CA LYS A 67 -8.53 0.83 11.09
C LYS A 67 -7.82 0.92 9.76
N CYS A 68 -6.75 0.14 9.61
CA CYS A 68 -5.93 0.09 8.42
C CYS A 68 -6.04 -1.29 7.79
N SER A 69 -5.98 -1.37 6.46
CA SER A 69 -6.03 -2.63 5.73
C SER A 69 -5.04 -2.64 4.57
N VAL A 70 -4.57 -3.85 4.27
CA VAL A 70 -3.75 -4.14 3.10
C VAL A 70 -4.46 -5.25 2.34
N THR A 71 -4.85 -4.98 1.11
CA THR A 71 -5.55 -5.92 0.24
C THR A 71 -4.68 -6.19 -0.97
N SER A 72 -4.49 -7.46 -1.31
CA SER A 72 -3.73 -7.87 -2.48
C SER A 72 -4.64 -8.60 -3.45
N ILE A 73 -4.65 -8.15 -4.70
CA ILE A 73 -5.30 -8.86 -5.79
C ILE A 73 -4.28 -9.89 -6.27
N ILE A 74 -4.65 -11.16 -6.25
CA ILE A 74 -3.76 -12.27 -6.63
C ILE A 74 -4.48 -13.19 -7.60
N THR A 75 -3.72 -13.83 -8.48
CA THR A 75 -4.20 -15.01 -9.21
C THR A 75 -4.07 -16.27 -8.35
N SER A 76 -4.70 -17.36 -8.78
CA SER A 76 -4.60 -18.64 -8.07
C SER A 76 -3.15 -19.16 -8.02
N GLU A 77 -2.36 -18.90 -9.06
CA GLU A 77 -0.95 -19.26 -9.13
C GLU A 77 -0.10 -18.47 -8.11
N GLU A 78 -0.51 -17.27 -7.72
CA GLU A 78 0.26 -16.44 -6.78
C GLU A 78 0.01 -16.80 -5.31
N ARG A 79 -0.95 -17.69 -5.01
CA ARG A 79 -1.30 -18.09 -3.65
C ARG A 79 -0.11 -18.65 -2.86
N PHE A 80 0.76 -19.43 -3.51
CA PHE A 80 1.94 -19.98 -2.84
C PHE A 80 2.95 -18.88 -2.47
N VAL A 81 3.04 -17.83 -3.28
CA VAL A 81 3.92 -16.69 -3.05
C VAL A 81 3.39 -15.88 -1.86
N LEU A 82 2.08 -15.59 -1.82
CA LEU A 82 1.47 -14.90 -0.68
C LEU A 82 1.62 -15.72 0.61
N LYS A 83 1.47 -17.05 0.55
CA LYS A 83 1.66 -17.92 1.72
C LYS A 83 3.09 -17.85 2.28
N LYS A 84 4.08 -17.70 1.39
CA LYS A 84 5.46 -17.46 1.81
C LYS A 84 5.58 -16.15 2.59
N TYR A 85 4.91 -15.08 2.14
CA TYR A 85 4.96 -13.77 2.81
C TYR A 85 4.28 -13.82 4.18
N GLU A 86 3.12 -14.46 4.29
CA GLU A 86 2.42 -14.72 5.56
C GLU A 86 3.36 -15.37 6.58
N ASN A 87 4.07 -16.42 6.17
CA ASN A 87 4.99 -17.15 7.04
C ASN A 87 6.25 -16.34 7.40
N GLU A 88 6.88 -15.64 6.44
CA GLU A 88 8.09 -14.85 6.67
C GLU A 88 7.84 -13.62 7.55
N LEU A 89 6.68 -12.98 7.38
CA LEU A 89 6.31 -11.73 8.07
C LEU A 89 5.35 -11.95 9.24
N MET A 90 4.94 -13.20 9.50
CA MET A 90 4.07 -13.60 10.61
C MET A 90 2.72 -12.87 10.62
N PHE A 91 2.02 -12.89 9.50
CA PHE A 91 0.64 -12.40 9.39
C PHE A 91 -0.25 -13.41 8.68
N ASP A 92 -1.57 -13.24 8.84
CA ASP A 92 -2.58 -14.01 8.14
C ASP A 92 -3.45 -13.09 7.28
N CYS A 93 -3.87 -13.57 6.11
CA CYS A 93 -4.84 -12.92 5.25
C CYS A 93 -6.21 -13.61 5.33
N GLU A 94 -7.25 -12.78 5.32
CA GLU A 94 -8.61 -13.22 5.03
C GLU A 94 -8.80 -13.26 3.51
N GLU A 95 -9.38 -14.36 3.01
CA GLU A 95 -9.73 -14.52 1.59
C GLU A 95 -11.11 -13.90 1.34
N LEU A 96 -11.16 -12.92 0.45
CA LEU A 96 -12.40 -12.24 0.06
C LEU A 96 -12.86 -12.80 -1.28
N PHE A 97 -14.04 -13.43 -1.30
CA PHE A 97 -14.69 -13.86 -2.54
C PHE A 97 -15.49 -12.67 -3.11
N LEU A 98 -15.23 -12.32 -4.37
CA LEU A 98 -16.02 -11.36 -5.14
C LEU A 98 -17.06 -12.08 -6.00
#